data_AF-A0A4R8LKF2-F1
#
_entry.id   AF-A0A4R8LKF2-F1
#
_cell.length_a   1.000
_cell.length_b   1.000
_cell.length_c   1.000
_cell.angle_alpha   90.00
_cell.angle_beta   90.00
_cell.angle_gamma   90.00
#
_symmetry.space_group_name_H-M   'P 1'
#
loop_
_entity.id
_entity.type
_entity.pdbx_description
1 polymer ?
#
loop_
_entity_poly.entity_id
_entity_poly.type
_entity_poly.pdbx_seq_one_letter_code
_entity_poly.pdbx_strand_id
1 'polypeptide(L)'
;MSEFNAASPAITTMIRMDHTHALCAFHRYRLTSPWWRKRAIVNSVCTALEIHATLEEEIFYPALARVAPDNDTVKKSEPEHREMREIIAKLRAMGPQNAAYDGLFMELMRVTIHHVADEETILIPIAERALKSELSSLGAAMTRRRIELLRERPVDVAVNTAGTFPIATFVVAGLLVCGLNSLFRPSSTRQRV
;
A
#
# COMPACT_ATOMS: atom_id res chain seq x y z
N MET A 1 15.39 -0.43 -21.88
CA MET A 1 14.78 -0.63 -20.54
C MET A 1 15.17 0.49 -19.55
N SER A 2 15.36 1.73 -20.01
CA SER A 2 15.94 2.82 -19.20
C SER A 2 14.94 3.91 -18.78
N GLU A 3 13.82 4.07 -19.49
CA GLU A 3 12.93 5.22 -19.29
C GLU A 3 11.92 5.03 -18.14
N PHE A 4 11.62 3.80 -17.73
CA PHE A 4 10.69 3.54 -16.61
C PHE A 4 11.26 3.89 -15.23
N ASN A 5 12.59 3.97 -15.09
CA ASN A 5 13.25 4.16 -13.79
C ASN A 5 13.23 5.62 -13.29
N ALA A 6 13.10 6.60 -14.18
CA ALA A 6 13.17 8.02 -13.81
C ALA A 6 11.81 8.63 -13.44
N ALA A 7 10.69 7.97 -13.78
CA ALA A 7 9.34 8.51 -13.62
C ALA A 7 8.52 7.87 -12.49
N SER A 8 9.03 6.80 -11.86
CA SER A 8 8.32 6.14 -10.76
C SER A 8 8.58 6.88 -9.45
N PRO A 9 7.55 7.14 -8.61
CA PRO A 9 7.74 7.68 -7.27
C PRO A 9 8.75 6.83 -6.48
N ALA A 10 9.48 7.46 -5.56
CA ALA A 10 10.36 6.75 -4.65
C ALA A 10 9.56 5.70 -3.84
N ILE A 11 10.17 4.54 -3.57
CA ILE A 11 9.53 3.49 -2.74
C ILE A 11 9.05 4.05 -1.39
N THR A 12 9.84 4.95 -0.77
CA THR A 12 9.48 5.58 0.49
C THR A 12 8.25 6.49 0.35
N THR A 13 8.12 7.24 -0.75
CA THR A 13 6.89 7.99 -1.05
C THR A 13 5.67 7.08 -1.16
N MET A 14 5.81 5.92 -1.81
CA MET A 14 4.71 4.97 -1.97
C MET A 14 4.27 4.36 -0.63
N ILE A 15 5.22 3.97 0.22
CA ILE A 15 4.96 3.44 1.56
C ILE A 15 4.21 4.49 2.41
N ARG A 16 4.68 5.75 2.44
CA ARG A 16 3.98 6.84 3.15
C ARG A 16 2.55 7.08 2.64
N MET A 17 2.33 6.90 1.35
CA MET A 17 0.98 7.00 0.77
C MET A 17 0.07 5.86 1.26
N ASP A 18 0.58 4.63 1.30
CA ASP A 18 -0.16 3.49 1.87
C ASP A 18 -0.51 3.74 3.34
N HIS A 19 0.46 4.20 4.14
CA HIS A 19 0.25 4.57 5.55
C HIS A 19 -0.86 5.60 5.71
N THR A 20 -0.75 6.71 4.96
CA THR A 20 -1.74 7.81 5.00
C THR A 20 -3.13 7.29 4.71
N HIS A 21 -3.28 6.46 3.67
CA HIS A 21 -4.57 5.92 3.32
C HIS A 21 -5.13 4.93 4.36
N ALA A 22 -4.29 4.06 4.92
CA ALA A 22 -4.70 3.14 5.99
C ALA A 22 -5.21 3.93 7.22
N LEU A 23 -4.45 4.93 7.66
CA LEU A 23 -4.82 5.82 8.77
C LEU A 23 -6.11 6.60 8.48
N CYS A 24 -6.32 7.05 7.24
CA CYS A 24 -7.57 7.70 6.85
C CYS A 24 -8.76 6.74 6.88
N ALA A 25 -8.57 5.49 6.45
CA ALA A 25 -9.62 4.46 6.52
C ALA A 25 -9.98 4.12 7.97
N PHE A 26 -8.98 4.02 8.84
CA PHE A 26 -9.16 3.87 10.29
C PHE A 26 -9.97 5.03 10.88
N HIS A 27 -9.64 6.27 10.55
CA HIS A 27 -10.39 7.44 11.02
C HIS A 27 -11.87 7.43 10.60
N ARG A 28 -12.19 6.84 9.46
CA ARG A 28 -13.57 6.74 8.94
C ARG A 28 -14.40 5.67 9.65
N TYR A 29 -13.78 4.77 10.40
CA TYR A 29 -14.46 3.71 11.12
C TYR A 29 -15.08 4.26 12.42
N ARG A 30 -16.40 4.12 12.55
CA ARG A 30 -17.13 4.49 13.78
C ARG A 30 -17.89 3.28 14.30
N LEU A 31 -17.86 3.04 15.61
CA LEU A 31 -18.61 1.96 16.26
C LEU A 31 -20.12 2.02 15.99
N THR A 32 -20.66 3.22 15.80
CA THR A 32 -22.07 3.47 15.47
C THR A 32 -22.41 3.34 13.98
N SER A 33 -21.42 3.03 13.12
CA SER A 33 -21.66 2.85 11.69
C SER A 33 -22.52 1.63 11.43
N PRO A 34 -23.38 1.66 10.40
CA PRO A 34 -24.13 0.47 10.00
C PRO A 34 -23.19 -0.65 9.54
N TRP A 35 -23.62 -1.90 9.73
CA TRP A 35 -22.79 -3.09 9.53
C TRP A 35 -22.15 -3.16 8.13
N TRP A 36 -22.86 -2.73 7.08
CA TRP A 36 -22.37 -2.76 5.70
C TRP A 36 -21.21 -1.79 5.50
N ARG A 37 -21.23 -0.64 6.18
CA ARG A 37 -20.15 0.36 6.13
C ARG A 37 -18.93 -0.13 6.88
N LYS A 38 -19.13 -0.73 8.06
CA LYS A 38 -18.05 -1.40 8.80
C LYS A 38 -17.37 -2.45 7.92
N ARG A 39 -18.15 -3.35 7.33
CA ARG A 39 -17.65 -4.40 6.43
C ARG A 39 -16.83 -3.83 5.27
N ALA A 40 -17.32 -2.79 4.60
CA ALA A 40 -16.61 -2.15 3.50
C ALA A 40 -15.24 -1.58 3.94
N ILE A 41 -15.21 -0.84 5.06
CA ILE A 41 -13.96 -0.27 5.58
C ILE A 41 -12.97 -1.38 5.97
N VAL A 42 -13.42 -2.36 6.75
CA VAL A 42 -12.55 -3.46 7.22
C VAL A 42 -12.01 -4.25 6.04
N ASN A 43 -12.86 -4.68 5.09
CA ASN A 43 -12.39 -5.42 3.92
C ASN A 43 -11.35 -4.64 3.12
N SER A 44 -11.60 -3.34 2.93
CA SER A 44 -10.67 -2.49 2.19
C SER A 44 -9.33 -2.33 2.91
N VAL A 45 -9.34 -2.14 4.24
CA VAL A 45 -8.13 -2.07 5.04
C VAL A 45 -7.38 -3.39 5.01
N CYS A 46 -8.06 -4.52 5.23
CA CYS A 46 -7.46 -5.84 5.21
C CYS A 46 -6.72 -6.10 3.88
N THR A 47 -7.37 -5.81 2.75
CA THR A 47 -6.73 -5.99 1.43
C THR A 47 -5.55 -5.03 1.24
N ALA A 48 -5.67 -3.77 1.68
CA ALA A 48 -4.58 -2.80 1.57
C ALA A 48 -3.35 -3.21 2.41
N LEU A 49 -3.55 -3.64 3.66
CA LEU A 49 -2.48 -4.07 4.55
C LEU A 49 -1.79 -5.34 4.06
N GLU A 50 -2.54 -6.31 3.52
CA GLU A 50 -1.95 -7.51 2.92
C GLU A 50 -1.05 -7.18 1.72
N ILE A 51 -1.49 -6.25 0.86
CA ILE A 51 -0.68 -5.79 -0.28
C ILE A 51 0.56 -5.03 0.21
N HIS A 52 0.38 -4.08 1.12
CA HIS A 52 1.44 -3.28 1.71
C HIS A 52 2.54 -4.15 2.34
N ALA A 53 2.15 -5.06 3.24
CA ALA A 53 3.07 -5.98 3.90
C ALA A 53 3.82 -6.88 2.91
N THR A 54 3.16 -7.35 1.85
CA THR A 54 3.80 -8.15 0.81
C THR A 54 4.85 -7.35 0.05
N LEU A 55 4.55 -6.10 -0.30
CA LEU A 55 5.47 -5.23 -1.03
C LEU A 55 6.70 -4.87 -0.21
N GLU A 56 6.55 -4.69 1.09
CA GLU A 56 7.68 -4.41 1.98
C GLU A 56 8.57 -5.63 2.18
N GLU A 57 7.98 -6.79 2.46
CA GLU A 57 8.72 -8.03 2.66
C GLU A 57 9.48 -8.47 1.40
N GLU A 58 8.89 -8.30 0.21
CA GLU A 58 9.53 -8.72 -1.04
C GLU A 58 10.53 -7.71 -1.59
N ILE A 59 10.43 -6.42 -1.25
CA ILE A 59 11.18 -5.35 -1.93
C ILE A 59 11.87 -4.40 -0.95
N PHE A 60 11.13 -3.83 0.01
CA PHE A 60 11.68 -2.78 0.88
C PHE A 60 12.64 -3.34 1.94
N TYR A 61 12.22 -4.35 2.70
CA TYR A 61 13.04 -4.94 3.76
C TYR A 61 14.29 -5.63 3.24
N PRO A 62 14.27 -6.37 2.11
CA PRO A 62 15.50 -6.90 1.53
C PRO A 62 16.50 -5.80 1.16
N ALA A 63 16.03 -4.65 0.66
CA ALA A 63 16.90 -3.51 0.35
C ALA A 63 17.48 -2.89 1.63
N LEU A 64 16.65 -2.72 2.68
CA LEU A 64 17.09 -2.22 3.98
C LEU A 64 18.08 -3.15 4.68
N ALA A 65 17.86 -4.46 4.63
CA ALA A 65 18.74 -5.45 5.24
C ALA A 65 20.18 -5.40 4.68
N ARG A 66 20.37 -4.92 3.43
CA ARG A 66 21.72 -4.72 2.86
C ARG A 66 22.49 -3.56 3.51
N VAL A 67 21.78 -2.54 3.97
CA VAL A 67 22.37 -1.29 4.50
C VAL A 67 22.26 -1.15 6.02
N ALA A 68 21.37 -1.93 6.63
CA ALA A 68 21.11 -1.95 8.06
C ALA A 68 20.74 -3.37 8.56
N PRO A 69 21.62 -4.38 8.36
CA PRO A 69 21.32 -5.78 8.67
C PRO A 69 21.00 -6.05 10.15
N ASP A 70 21.59 -5.28 11.06
CA ASP A 70 21.43 -5.44 12.50
C ASP A 70 20.34 -4.57 13.10
N ASN A 71 19.57 -3.85 12.28
CA ASN A 71 18.51 -2.98 12.77
C ASN A 71 17.35 -3.81 13.34
N ASP A 72 17.07 -3.64 14.64
CA ASP A 72 16.02 -4.38 15.34
C ASP A 72 14.61 -4.08 14.82
N THR A 73 14.39 -2.88 14.28
CA THR A 73 13.11 -2.50 13.69
C THR A 73 12.82 -3.32 12.42
N VAL A 74 13.81 -3.54 11.54
CA VAL A 74 13.67 -4.45 10.39
C VAL A 74 13.32 -5.88 10.84
N LYS A 75 13.97 -6.36 11.91
CA LYS A 75 13.72 -7.70 12.48
C LYS A 75 12.33 -7.82 13.12
N LYS A 76 11.77 -6.70 13.63
CA LYS A 76 10.45 -6.62 14.28
C LYS A 76 9.31 -6.53 13.27
N SER A 77 9.52 -5.94 12.09
CA SER A 77 8.47 -5.74 11.09
C SER A 77 7.80 -7.04 10.63
N GLU A 78 8.56 -8.12 10.38
CA GLU A 78 7.98 -9.39 9.92
C GLU A 78 7.06 -10.05 10.99
N PRO A 79 7.44 -10.15 12.28
CA PRO A 79 6.53 -10.51 13.35
C PRO A 79 5.24 -9.68 13.41
N GLU A 80 5.33 -8.35 13.27
CA GLU A 80 4.15 -7.47 13.28
C GLU A 80 3.25 -7.71 12.07
N HIS A 81 3.82 -7.93 10.89
CA HIS A 81 3.07 -8.29 9.70
C HIS A 81 2.33 -9.63 9.87
N ARG A 82 2.95 -10.59 10.56
CA ARG A 82 2.31 -11.87 10.89
C ARG A 82 1.12 -11.66 11.83
N GLU A 83 1.27 -10.86 12.88
CA GLU A 83 0.18 -10.49 13.80
C GLU A 83 -0.97 -9.80 13.04
N MET A 84 -0.66 -8.84 12.15
CA MET A 84 -1.67 -8.21 11.29
C MET A 84 -2.42 -9.22 10.42
N ARG A 85 -1.71 -10.15 9.76
CA ARG A 85 -2.33 -11.19 8.91
C ARG A 85 -3.23 -12.13 9.72
N GLU A 86 -2.84 -12.49 10.93
CA GLU A 86 -3.66 -13.32 11.83
C GLU A 86 -4.97 -12.62 12.22
N ILE A 87 -4.90 -11.32 12.56
CA ILE A 87 -6.09 -10.53 12.87
C ILE A 87 -6.98 -10.37 11.63
N ILE A 88 -6.38 -10.10 10.47
CA ILE A 88 -7.10 -9.98 9.19
C ILE A 88 -7.83 -11.30 8.86
N ALA A 89 -7.17 -12.45 9.03
CA ALA A 89 -7.80 -13.75 8.81
C ALA A 89 -9.01 -13.96 9.71
N LYS A 90 -8.92 -13.61 11.00
CA LYS A 90 -10.05 -13.65 11.94
C LYS A 90 -11.18 -12.72 11.49
N LEU A 91 -10.87 -11.48 11.12
CA LEU A 91 -11.85 -10.49 10.66
C LEU A 91 -12.58 -10.94 9.38
N ARG A 92 -11.86 -11.57 8.43
CA ARG A 92 -12.45 -12.12 7.19
C ARG A 92 -13.30 -13.37 7.44
N ALA A 93 -12.92 -14.19 8.42
CA ALA A 93 -13.68 -15.38 8.82
C ALA A 93 -14.98 -15.04 9.57
N MET A 94 -15.10 -13.82 10.09
CA MET A 94 -16.30 -13.34 10.77
C MET A 94 -16.98 -12.18 10.01
N GLY A 95 -18.12 -11.74 10.51
CA GLY A 95 -18.85 -10.60 9.96
C GLY A 95 -18.97 -9.46 10.97
N PRO A 96 -19.36 -8.25 10.51
CA PRO A 96 -19.61 -7.08 11.36
C PRO A 96 -20.74 -7.27 12.37
N GLN A 97 -21.51 -8.35 12.28
CA GLN A 97 -22.52 -8.73 13.26
C GLN A 97 -21.93 -9.46 14.48
N ASN A 98 -20.69 -9.94 14.41
CA ASN A 98 -20.03 -10.61 15.52
C ASN A 98 -19.63 -9.58 16.59
N ALA A 99 -19.91 -9.88 17.86
CA ALA A 99 -19.60 -8.99 18.98
C ALA A 99 -18.10 -8.66 19.13
N ALA A 100 -17.21 -9.55 18.67
CA ALA A 100 -15.76 -9.35 18.70
C ALA A 100 -15.22 -8.52 17.52
N TYR A 101 -16.05 -8.23 16.49
CA TYR A 101 -15.60 -7.62 15.24
C TYR A 101 -14.96 -6.24 15.45
N ASP A 102 -15.65 -5.38 16.20
CA ASP A 102 -15.17 -4.04 16.48
C ASP A 102 -13.87 -4.09 17.30
N GLY A 103 -13.78 -4.98 18.29
CA GLY A 103 -12.59 -5.16 19.12
C GLY A 103 -11.37 -5.60 18.32
N LEU A 104 -11.52 -6.62 17.45
CA LEU A 104 -10.45 -7.09 16.58
C LEU A 104 -10.01 -6.04 15.56
N PHE A 105 -10.94 -5.24 15.03
CA PHE A 105 -10.56 -4.17 14.12
C PHE A 105 -9.78 -3.06 14.83
N MET A 106 -10.14 -2.73 16.07
CA MET A 106 -9.35 -1.79 16.89
C MET A 106 -7.96 -2.35 17.25
N GLU A 107 -7.85 -3.66 17.44
CA GLU A 107 -6.55 -4.33 17.62
C GLU A 107 -5.69 -4.22 16.37
N LEU A 108 -6.25 -4.49 15.18
CA LEU A 108 -5.57 -4.28 13.90
C LEU A 108 -5.09 -2.84 13.75
N MET A 109 -5.95 -1.86 14.05
CA MET A 109 -5.60 -0.44 14.04
C MET A 109 -4.39 -0.14 14.92
N ARG A 110 -4.36 -0.66 16.14
CA ARG A 110 -3.25 -0.45 17.08
C ARG A 110 -1.94 -1.02 16.55
N VAL A 111 -1.95 -2.27 16.09
CA VAL A 111 -0.76 -2.94 15.55
C VAL A 111 -0.23 -2.18 14.33
N THR A 112 -1.11 -1.82 13.39
CA THR A 112 -0.73 -1.03 12.21
C THR A 112 -0.18 0.36 12.58
N ILE A 113 -0.77 1.08 13.53
CA ILE A 113 -0.28 2.41 13.91
C ILE A 113 1.13 2.34 14.51
N HIS A 114 1.40 1.34 15.34
CA HIS A 114 2.75 1.14 15.90
C HIS A 114 3.75 0.80 14.80
N HIS A 115 3.38 -0.12 13.91
CA HIS A 115 4.19 -0.49 12.75
C HIS A 115 4.56 0.74 11.89
N VAL A 116 3.55 1.51 11.47
CA VAL A 116 3.71 2.75 10.69
C VAL A 116 4.63 3.74 11.40
N ALA A 117 4.51 3.90 12.72
CA ALA A 117 5.35 4.81 13.48
C ALA A 117 6.82 4.41 13.45
N ASP A 118 7.12 3.13 13.64
CA ASP A 118 8.48 2.59 13.57
C ASP A 118 9.08 2.78 12.17
N GLU A 119 8.30 2.54 11.12
CA GLU A 119 8.76 2.74 9.75
C GLU A 119 9.05 4.20 9.41
N GLU A 120 8.08 5.09 9.68
CA GLU A 120 8.17 6.52 9.35
C GLU A 120 9.32 7.22 10.09
N THR A 121 9.62 6.78 11.31
CA THR A 121 10.63 7.42 12.17
C THR A 121 12.01 6.79 12.07
N ILE A 122 12.11 5.50 11.70
CA ILE A 122 13.37 4.76 11.70
C ILE A 122 13.72 4.27 10.29
N LEU A 123 12.89 3.38 9.72
CA LEU A 123 13.25 2.63 8.51
C LEU A 123 13.30 3.51 7.27
N ILE A 124 12.27 4.34 7.07
CA ILE A 124 12.19 5.23 5.90
C ILE A 124 13.34 6.25 5.90
N PRO A 125 13.65 6.95 7.01
CA PRO A 125 14.81 7.84 7.05
C PRO A 125 16.15 7.12 6.77
N ILE A 126 16.31 5.87 7.19
CA ILE A 126 17.50 5.06 6.86
C ILE A 126 17.55 4.81 5.34
N ALA A 127 16.46 4.37 4.74
CA ALA A 127 16.38 4.15 3.29
C ALA A 127 16.69 5.44 2.51
N GLU A 128 16.13 6.58 2.91
CA GLU A 128 16.33 7.87 2.22
C GLU A 128 17.79 8.33 2.24
N ARG A 129 18.54 8.01 3.31
CA ARG A 129 19.97 8.32 3.43
C ARG A 129 20.85 7.31 2.72
N ALA A 130 20.62 6.01 2.93
CA ALA A 130 21.53 4.95 2.51
C ALA A 130 21.25 4.42 1.10
N LEU A 131 20.00 4.49 0.62
CA LEU A 131 19.55 3.93 -0.65
C LEU A 131 19.14 5.01 -1.66
N LYS A 132 19.60 6.25 -1.48
CA LYS A 132 19.16 7.43 -2.27
C LYS A 132 19.14 7.20 -3.78
N SER A 133 20.16 6.54 -4.34
CA SER A 133 20.26 6.23 -5.77
C SER A 133 19.35 5.10 -6.24
N GLU A 134 18.81 4.29 -5.32
CA GLU A 134 17.98 3.12 -5.60
C GLU A 134 16.48 3.38 -5.33
N LEU A 135 16.11 4.46 -4.64
CA LEU A 135 14.71 4.71 -4.23
C LEU A 135 13.71 4.67 -5.38
N SER A 136 14.06 5.25 -6.54
CA SER A 136 13.19 5.26 -7.72
C SER A 136 13.11 3.90 -8.41
N SER A 137 14.21 3.13 -8.46
CA SER A 137 14.20 1.80 -9.06
C SER A 137 13.45 0.79 -8.18
N LEU A 138 13.60 0.90 -6.86
CA LEU A 138 12.79 0.17 -5.88
C LEU A 138 11.31 0.55 -5.99
N GLY A 139 10.98 1.83 -6.17
CA GLY A 139 9.61 2.28 -6.39
C GLY A 139 9.00 1.73 -7.69
N ALA A 140 9.79 1.65 -8.76
CA ALA A 140 9.38 1.01 -10.01
C ALA A 140 9.15 -0.51 -9.85
N ALA A 141 9.96 -1.19 -9.03
CA ALA A 141 9.75 -2.60 -8.69
C ALA A 141 8.46 -2.78 -7.87
N MET A 142 8.26 -1.95 -6.83
CA MET A 142 7.05 -1.96 -6.01
C MET A 142 5.78 -1.70 -6.82
N THR A 143 5.83 -0.76 -7.76
CA THR A 143 4.70 -0.47 -8.65
C THR A 143 4.33 -1.68 -9.51
N ARG A 144 5.32 -2.35 -10.12
CA ARG A 144 5.08 -3.56 -10.92
C ARG A 144 4.47 -4.67 -10.09
N ARG A 145 5.04 -4.94 -8.92
CA ARG A 145 4.55 -5.99 -8.03
C ARG A 145 3.14 -5.71 -7.51
N ARG A 146 2.83 -4.45 -7.19
CA ARG A 146 1.47 -4.04 -6.79
C ARG A 146 0.44 -4.34 -7.87
N ILE A 147 0.77 -4.07 -9.14
CA ILE A 147 -0.12 -4.36 -10.27
C ILE A 147 -0.37 -5.87 -10.40
N GLU A 148 0.64 -6.71 -10.18
CA GLU A 148 0.49 -8.17 -10.17
C GLU A 148 -0.46 -8.63 -9.06
N LEU A 149 -0.22 -8.19 -7.82
CA LEU A 149 -1.06 -8.52 -6.66
C LEU A 149 -2.52 -8.08 -6.85
N LEU A 150 -2.75 -6.94 -7.50
CA LEU A 150 -4.10 -6.46 -7.80
C LEU A 150 -4.81 -7.31 -8.85
N ARG A 151 -4.10 -7.86 -9.84
CA ARG A 151 -4.68 -8.76 -10.84
C ARG A 151 -5.10 -10.10 -10.25
N GLU A 152 -4.41 -10.57 -9.21
CA GLU A 152 -4.75 -11.78 -8.47
C GLU A 152 -6.02 -11.61 -7.59
N ARG A 153 -6.48 -10.36 -7.38
CA ARG A 153 -7.58 -10.02 -6.46
C ARG A 153 -8.70 -9.19 -7.13
N PRO A 154 -9.32 -9.65 -8.23
CA PRO A 154 -10.23 -8.83 -9.05
C PRO A 154 -11.53 -8.42 -8.32
N VAL A 155 -11.99 -9.19 -7.33
CA VAL A 155 -13.27 -8.95 -6.63
C VAL A 155 -13.18 -7.82 -5.60
N ASP A 156 -12.05 -7.69 -4.91
CA ASP A 156 -11.87 -6.70 -3.82
C ASP A 156 -11.79 -5.25 -4.35
N VAL A 157 -11.30 -5.07 -5.58
CA VAL A 157 -11.17 -3.74 -6.22
C VAL A 157 -12.53 -3.20 -6.66
N ALA A 158 -13.42 -4.06 -7.17
CA ALA A 158 -14.73 -3.66 -7.66
C ALA A 158 -15.71 -3.25 -6.53
N VAL A 159 -15.69 -3.97 -5.40
CA VAL A 159 -16.65 -3.76 -4.29
C VAL A 159 -16.36 -2.48 -3.51
N ASN A 160 -15.09 -2.09 -3.35
CA ASN A 160 -14.70 -0.91 -2.56
C ASN A 160 -14.88 0.43 -3.29
N THR A 161 -15.14 0.41 -4.61
CA THR A 161 -15.32 1.61 -5.43
C THR A 161 -16.74 2.21 -5.31
N ALA A 162 -17.76 1.40 -4.99
CA ALA A 162 -19.16 1.83 -4.99
C ALA A 162 -19.66 2.45 -3.66
N GLY A 163 -19.03 2.14 -2.52
CA GLY A 163 -19.51 2.56 -1.19
C GLY A 163 -18.70 3.67 -0.50
N THR A 164 -17.52 3.99 -1.02
CA THR A 164 -16.58 4.95 -0.46
C THR A 164 -15.69 5.50 -1.58
N PHE A 165 -16.13 6.58 -2.25
CA PHE A 165 -15.29 7.31 -3.21
C PHE A 165 -13.89 7.59 -2.61
N PRO A 166 -12.80 7.46 -3.39
CA PRO A 166 -12.40 6.26 -4.10
C PRO A 166 -11.08 5.73 -3.52
N ILE A 167 -11.09 4.50 -3.02
CA ILE A 167 -9.87 3.68 -2.85
C ILE A 167 -9.37 3.15 -4.21
N ALA A 168 -9.99 3.58 -5.32
CA ALA A 168 -9.38 3.47 -6.65
C ALA A 168 -8.02 4.21 -6.73
N THR A 169 -7.68 5.09 -5.79
CA THR A 169 -6.34 5.70 -5.68
C THR A 169 -5.26 4.70 -5.24
N PHE A 170 -5.60 3.63 -4.52
CA PHE A 170 -4.68 2.50 -4.26
C PHE A 170 -4.37 1.69 -5.53
N VAL A 171 -5.18 1.82 -6.57
CA VAL A 171 -5.11 1.02 -7.81
C VAL A 171 -4.64 1.85 -9.02
N VAL A 172 -4.88 3.16 -9.05
CA VAL A 172 -4.72 3.99 -10.28
C VAL A 172 -3.71 5.13 -10.14
N ALA A 173 -3.31 5.56 -8.94
CA ALA A 173 -2.40 6.71 -8.80
C ALA A 173 -1.00 6.47 -9.42
N GLY A 174 -0.56 5.22 -9.54
CA GLY A 174 0.68 4.86 -10.24
C GLY A 174 0.56 4.83 -11.79
N LEU A 175 -0.65 4.86 -12.35
CA LEU A 175 -0.88 4.75 -13.80
C LEU A 175 -1.09 6.11 -14.48
N LEU A 176 -1.44 7.16 -13.74
CA LEU A 176 -1.85 8.44 -14.34
C LEU A 176 -0.72 9.37 -14.77
N VAL A 177 0.56 9.07 -14.50
CA VAL A 177 1.68 9.93 -14.94
C VAL A 177 2.17 9.62 -16.37
N CYS A 178 1.86 8.44 -16.93
CA CYS A 178 2.30 8.08 -18.30
C CYS A 178 1.27 8.37 -19.41
N GLY A 179 0.05 8.78 -19.07
CA GLY A 179 -1.05 8.92 -20.05
C GLY A 179 -1.25 10.29 -20.69
N LEU A 180 -0.57 11.34 -20.23
CA LEU A 180 -0.85 12.72 -20.69
C LEU A 180 0.10 13.23 -21.79
N ASN A 181 1.25 12.59 -22.02
CA ASN A 181 2.21 13.04 -23.04
C ASN A 181 1.92 12.55 -24.47
N SER A 182 1.00 11.61 -24.66
CA SER A 182 0.56 11.16 -25.99
C SER A 182 -0.57 12.00 -26.60
N LEU A 183 -1.14 12.95 -25.84
CA LEU A 183 -2.24 13.81 -26.30
C LEU A 183 -1.78 15.17 -26.86
N PHE A 184 -0.50 15.53 -26.74
CA PHE A 184 0.06 16.80 -27.23
C PHE A 184 1.24 16.60 -28.19
N ARG A 185 1.18 15.59 -29.07
CA ARG A 185 2.11 15.50 -30.19
C ARG A 185 1.44 16.08 -31.45
N PRO A 186 1.76 17.33 -31.87
CA PRO A 186 1.24 17.85 -33.12
C PRO A 186 1.69 16.97 -34.28
N SER A 187 0.74 16.59 -35.12
CA SER A 187 0.99 15.80 -36.33
C SER A 187 1.74 16.65 -37.36
N SER A 188 3.05 16.49 -37.46
CA SER A 188 3.80 16.93 -38.64
C SER A 188 3.60 15.90 -39.75
N THR A 189 2.68 16.16 -40.67
CA THR A 189 2.48 15.42 -41.91
C THR A 189 3.79 15.41 -42.72
N ARG A 190 4.26 14.22 -43.10
CA ARG A 190 5.54 14.01 -43.82
C ARG A 190 5.30 13.94 -45.33
N GLN A 191 5.95 14.85 -46.06
CA GLN A 191 6.43 14.87 -47.46
C GLN A 191 5.96 13.84 -48.50
N ARG A 192 5.70 14.34 -49.72
CA ARG A 192 6.21 13.94 -51.08
C ARG A 192 5.44 14.78 -52.12
N VAL A 193 5.98 15.38 -53.17
CA VAL A 193 7.10 15.08 -54.09
C VAL A 193 7.84 16.37 -54.43
#